data_AF-A0A5C8MM59-F1
#
_entry.id   AF-A0A5C8MM59-F1
#
_cell.length_a   1.000
_cell.length_b   1.000
_cell.length_c   1.000
_cell.angle_alpha   90.00
_cell.angle_beta   90.00
_cell.angle_gamma   90.00
#
_symmetry.space_group_name_H-M   'P 1'
#
loop_
_entity.id
_entity.type
_entity.pdbx_description
1 polymer ?
#
loop_
_entity_poly.entity_id
_entity_poly.type
_entity_poly.pdbx_seq_one_letter_code
_entity_poly.pdbx_strand_id
1 'polypeptide(L)' 'MAKKIPVLEIFGPTIQGEGMVIGQKTMFVRTAGCDYRCRWCDSAFTWDGSAKEEIRQMT' A
#
# COMPACT_ATOMS: atom_id res chain seq x y z
N MET A 1 3.46 -18.95 15.21
CA MET A 1 2.52 -17.81 15.02
C MET A 1 2.94 -17.08 13.74
N ALA A 2 2.02 -16.82 12.83
CA ALA A 2 2.29 -15.97 11.67
C ALA A 2 2.58 -14.54 12.14
N LYS A 3 3.55 -13.87 11.53
CA LYS A 3 3.83 -12.45 11.82
C LYS A 3 2.72 -11.60 11.21
N LYS A 4 2.26 -10.60 11.95
CA LYS A 4 1.26 -9.65 11.45
C LYS A 4 1.89 -8.72 10.41
N ILE A 5 1.13 -8.42 9.36
CA ILE A 5 1.52 -7.50 8.27
C ILE A 5 0.74 -6.18 8.47
N PRO A 6 1.43 -5.02 8.48
CA PRO A 6 0.78 -3.72 8.55
C PRO A 6 0.19 -3.35 7.19
N VAL A 7 -1.11 -3.54 7.02
CA VAL A 7 -1.84 -3.23 5.79
C VAL A 7 -2.58 -1.90 5.96
N LEU A 8 -2.42 -0.99 5.01
CA LEU A 8 -3.04 0.33 5.02
C LEU A 8 -4.32 0.35 4.19
N GLU A 9 -4.29 -0.21 2.98
CA GLU A 9 -5.49 -0.32 2.14
C GLU A 9 -5.50 -1.63 1.34
N ILE A 10 -6.72 -2.13 1.13
CA ILE A 10 -7.01 -3.24 0.22
C ILE A 10 -8.16 -2.78 -0.67
N PHE A 11 -7.94 -2.79 -1.99
CA PHE A 11 -8.97 -2.36 -2.93
C PHE A 11 -8.89 -3.15 -4.25
N GLY A 12 -10.01 -3.16 -4.95
CA GLY A 12 -10.19 -3.85 -6.21
C GLY A 12 -11.44 -4.74 -6.21
N PRO A 13 -11.69 -5.49 -7.30
CA PRO A 13 -10.82 -5.58 -8.47
C PRO A 13 -10.76 -4.25 -9.26
N THR A 14 -9.56 -3.84 -9.63
CA THR A 14 -9.28 -2.67 -10.48
C THR A 14 -8.24 -3.04 -11.54
N ILE A 15 -7.79 -2.09 -12.35
CA ILE A 15 -6.81 -2.28 -13.43
C ILE A 15 -5.41 -1.84 -12.96
N GLN A 16 -4.37 -2.65 -13.21
CA GLN A 16 -2.98 -2.21 -13.05
C GLN A 16 -2.70 -1.07 -14.04
N GLY A 17 -2.30 0.09 -13.54
CA GLY A 17 -2.09 1.30 -14.33
C GLY A 17 -0.69 1.44 -14.92
N GLU A 18 0.27 0.62 -14.51
CA GLU A 18 1.69 0.82 -14.86
C GLU A 18 2.47 -0.47 -15.15
N GLY A 19 3.64 -0.30 -15.79
CA GLY A 19 4.63 -1.36 -16.00
C GLY A 19 4.23 -2.42 -17.03
N MET A 20 4.85 -3.60 -16.90
CA MET A 20 4.72 -4.69 -17.89
C MET A 20 3.32 -5.33 -17.96
N VAL A 21 2.54 -5.23 -16.88
CA VAL A 21 1.20 -5.83 -16.78
C VAL A 21 0.11 -4.76 -16.69
N ILE A 22 0.36 -3.57 -17.25
CA ILE A 22 -0.64 -2.52 -17.42
C ILE A 22 -1.88 -3.08 -18.15
N GLY A 23 -3.07 -2.72 -17.66
CA GLY A 23 -4.35 -3.23 -18.18
C GLY A 23 -4.87 -4.49 -17.51
N GLN A 24 -4.06 -5.17 -16.69
CA GLN A 24 -4.48 -6.40 -16.00
C GLN A 24 -5.45 -6.11 -14.84
N LYS A 25 -6.57 -6.84 -14.78
CA LYS A 25 -7.48 -6.81 -13.62
C LYS A 25 -6.81 -7.45 -12.41
N THR A 26 -6.72 -6.73 -11.30
CA THR A 26 -6.02 -7.16 -10.07
C THR A 26 -6.64 -6.58 -8.79
N MET A 27 -6.30 -7.19 -7.66
CA MET A 27 -6.43 -6.59 -6.33
C MET A 27 -5.14 -5.87 -5.96
N PHE A 28 -5.24 -4.81 -5.17
CA PHE A 28 -4.09 -4.14 -4.56
C PHE A 28 -4.13 -4.27 -3.04
N VAL A 29 -2.97 -4.52 -2.45
CA VAL A 29 -2.74 -4.50 -1.00
C VAL A 29 -1.56 -3.55 -0.77
N ARG A 30 -1.82 -2.39 -0.18
CA ARG A 30 -0.77 -1.43 0.18
C ARG A 30 -0.39 -1.61 1.64
N THR A 31 0.87 -1.85 1.90
CA THR A 31 1.41 -1.92 3.26
C THR A 31 1.79 -0.54 3.79
N ALA A 32 1.83 -0.39 5.11
CA ALA A 32 2.37 0.80 5.75
C ALA A 32 3.88 0.67 6.01
N GLY A 33 4.58 1.80 5.98
CA GLY A 33 6.01 1.89 6.22
C GLY A 33 6.83 1.89 4.92
N CYS A 34 7.81 2.79 4.88
CA CYS A 34 8.84 2.87 3.87
C CYS A 34 10.12 3.34 4.58
N ASP A 35 11.28 2.86 4.14
CA ASP A 35 12.60 3.29 4.63
C ASP A 35 13.09 4.58 3.92
N TYR A 36 12.48 4.94 2.79
CA TYR A 36 12.77 6.15 2.04
C TYR A 36 11.84 7.31 2.41
N ARG A 37 12.27 8.53 2.08
CA ARG A 37 11.55 9.80 2.36
C ARG A 37 11.55 10.70 1.11
N CYS A 38 11.18 10.13 -0.04
CA CYS A 38 11.21 10.83 -1.33
C CYS A 38 10.32 12.09 -1.30
N ARG A 39 10.85 13.22 -1.77
CA ARG A 39 10.15 14.52 -1.76
C ARG A 39 8.87 14.56 -2.61
N TRP A 40 8.79 13.73 -3.64
CA TRP A 40 7.69 13.68 -4.62
C TRP A 40 6.92 12.36 -4.56
N CYS A 41 6.94 11.68 -3.40
CA CYS A 41 6.16 10.46 -3.22
C CYS A 41 4.65 10.76 -3.30
N ASP A 42 3.98 10.17 -4.29
CA ASP A 42 2.52 10.26 -4.46
C ASP A 42 1.73 9.62 -3.31
N SER A 43 2.37 8.70 -2.58
CA SER A 43 1.80 7.88 -1.52
C SER A 43 2.49 8.12 -0.18
N ALA A 44 2.92 9.37 0.09
CA ALA A 44 3.67 9.73 1.30
C ALA A 44 2.95 9.37 2.61
N PHE A 45 1.60 9.34 2.58
CA PHE A 45 0.76 8.94 3.70
C PHE A 45 1.07 7.54 4.26
N THR A 46 1.72 6.69 3.47
CA THR A 46 2.20 5.37 3.92
C THR A 46 3.30 5.42 4.97
N TRP A 47 4.02 6.54 5.09
CA TRP A 47 5.17 6.67 5.98
C TRP A 47 5.27 8.00 6.75
N ASP A 48 4.59 9.07 6.31
CA ASP A 48 4.63 10.38 6.98
C ASP A 48 3.80 10.43 8.28
N GLY A 49 2.95 9.43 8.50
CA GLY A 49 2.16 9.25 9.70
C GLY A 49 0.74 9.81 9.64
N SER A 50 0.35 10.45 8.54
CA SER A 50 -1.00 11.01 8.35
C SER A 50 -2.10 9.95 8.35
N ALA A 51 -1.81 8.74 7.88
CA ALA A 51 -2.76 7.61 7.81
C ALA A 51 -2.51 6.52 8.89
N LYS A 52 -1.88 6.86 10.02
CA LYS A 52 -1.54 5.88 11.08
C LYS A 52 -2.75 5.11 11.62
N GLU A 53 -3.86 5.79 11.81
CA GLU A 53 -5.09 5.21 12.38
C GLU A 53 -5.79 4.23 11.41
N GLU A 54 -5.41 4.23 10.14
CA GLU A 54 -6.00 3.36 9.11
C GLU A 54 -5.27 2.00 9.02
N ILE A 55 -4.09 1.87 9.64
CA ILE A 55 -3.25 0.68 9.54
C ILE A 55 -3.87 -0.50 10.29
N ARG A 56 -4.13 -1.59 9.58
CA ARG A 56 -4.64 -2.86 10.11
C ARG A 56 -3.54 -3.90 10.19
N GLN A 57 -3.42 -4.56 11.34
CA GLN A 57 -2.48 -5.66 11.54
C GLN A 57 -3.14 -6.98 11.13
N MET A 58 -2.83 -7.45 9.92
CA MET A 58 -3.45 -8.64 9.31
C MET A 58 -2.53 -9.86 9.41
N THR A 59 -3.11 -11.06 9.40
CA THR A 59 -2.39 -12.35 9.47
C THR A 59 -2.53 -13.13 8.19
#